data_AF-A0A1U7JDN1-F1
#
_entry.id   AF-A0A1U7JDN1-F1
#
_cell.length_a   1.000
_cell.length_b   1.000
_cell.length_c   1.000
_cell.angle_alpha   90.00
_cell.angle_beta   90.00
_cell.angle_gamma   90.00
#
_symmetry.space_group_name_H-M   'P 1'
#
loop_
_entity.id
_entity.type
_entity.pdbx_description
1 polymer ?
#
loop_
_entity_poly.entity_id
_entity_poly.type
_entity_poly.pdbx_seq_one_letter_code
_entity_poly.pdbx_strand_id
1 'polypeptide(L)'
;MDIGMLVNITSRAWAMPILSSLHSGVAGRQAPLLAATGASRTAFAQSMEHLIELGLIERNPGHGHPLRPEFRLTQLGGAVAAIAHKIHSVSTEEDRWLLRRSWTVPVLTSLHTPRHFSEIRRNLPTITDRALSQSLKSMEARNWVRRSVDGAARPPRSIYRAVNTGGLISQVTAPEVNFT
;
A
#
# COMPACT_ATOMS: atom_id res chain seq x y z
N MET A 1 -7.08 -10.73 -1.56
CA MET A 1 -8.03 -9.59 -1.49
C MET A 1 -8.34 -9.11 -2.91
N ASP A 2 -9.41 -8.37 -3.16
CA ASP A 2 -9.60 -7.69 -4.45
C ASP A 2 -8.79 -6.39 -4.53
N ILE A 3 -8.60 -5.87 -5.74
CA ILE A 3 -7.85 -4.63 -5.98
C ILE A 3 -8.52 -3.39 -5.36
N GLY A 4 -9.85 -3.38 -5.23
CA GLY A 4 -10.60 -2.31 -4.58
C GLY A 4 -10.27 -2.19 -3.10
N MET A 5 -10.18 -3.33 -2.40
CA MET A 5 -9.74 -3.39 -1.01
C MET A 5 -8.33 -2.81 -0.84
N LEU A 6 -7.39 -3.18 -1.72
CA LEU A 6 -6.03 -2.63 -1.69
C LEU A 6 -6.03 -1.11 -1.89
N VAL A 7 -6.80 -0.60 -2.87
CA VAL A 7 -6.96 0.84 -3.11
C VAL A 7 -7.54 1.55 -1.88
N ASN A 8 -8.54 0.96 -1.23
CA ASN A 8 -9.14 1.52 -0.03
C ASN A 8 -8.15 1.57 1.13
N ILE A 9 -7.35 0.52 1.34
CA ILE A 9 -6.31 0.50 2.37
C ILE A 9 -5.26 1.60 2.10
N THR A 10 -4.75 1.69 0.88
CA THR A 10 -3.66 2.63 0.56
C THR A 10 -4.14 4.08 0.46
N SER A 11 -5.46 4.33 0.41
CA SER A 11 -6.02 5.68 0.42
C SER A 11 -5.61 6.52 1.63
N ARG A 12 -5.29 5.88 2.76
CA ARG A 12 -4.78 6.53 3.97
C ARG A 12 -3.29 6.29 4.12
N ALA A 13 -2.52 7.39 4.15
CA ALA A 13 -1.05 7.36 4.17
C ALA A 13 -0.44 6.51 5.30
N TRP A 14 -1.12 6.38 6.44
CA TRP A 14 -0.59 5.64 7.59
C TRP A 14 -1.21 4.26 7.80
N ALA A 15 -2.15 3.83 6.95
CA ALA A 15 -2.78 2.51 7.08
C ALA A 15 -1.77 1.36 6.95
N MET A 16 -0.97 1.37 5.89
CA MET A 16 0.07 0.34 5.67
C MET A 16 1.15 0.34 6.77
N PRO A 17 1.72 1.49 7.19
CA PRO A 17 2.62 1.54 8.35
C PRO A 17 2.00 1.00 9.65
N ILE A 18 0.74 1.33 9.96
CA ILE A 18 0.05 0.83 11.17
C ILE A 18 -0.08 -0.69 11.13
N LEU A 19 -0.58 -1.23 10.02
CA LEU A 19 -0.74 -2.67 9.82
C LEU A 19 0.60 -3.40 9.92
N SER A 20 1.64 -2.89 9.23
CA SER A 20 3.00 -3.45 9.31
C SER A 20 3.56 -3.44 10.73
N SER A 21 3.32 -2.37 11.50
CA SER A 21 3.81 -2.24 12.88
C SER A 21 3.14 -3.23 13.83
N LEU A 22 1.81 -3.38 13.70
CA LEU A 22 1.06 -4.38 14.47
C LEU A 22 1.54 -5.80 14.14
N HIS A 23 1.78 -6.10 12.86
CA HIS A 23 2.33 -7.39 12.45
C HIS A 23 3.72 -7.66 13.03
N SER A 24 4.58 -6.64 13.11
CA SER A 24 5.92 -6.76 13.70
C SER A 24 5.93 -6.78 15.23
N GLY A 25 4.77 -6.86 15.89
CA GLY A 25 4.66 -6.99 17.34
C GLY A 25 4.68 -5.67 18.12
N VAL A 26 4.54 -4.51 17.46
CA VAL A 26 4.35 -3.23 18.18
C VAL A 26 3.05 -3.32 18.97
N ALA A 27 3.12 -3.00 20.26
CA ALA A 27 1.95 -3.01 21.14
C ALA A 27 0.83 -2.16 20.52
N GLY A 28 -0.37 -2.74 20.38
CA GLY A 28 -1.54 -2.11 19.77
C GLY A 28 -2.16 -1.01 20.65
N ARG A 29 -1.36 -0.04 21.10
CA ARG A 29 -1.75 1.15 21.84
C ARG A 29 -1.36 2.38 21.04
N GLN A 30 -2.08 3.47 21.21
CA GLN A 30 -1.84 4.68 20.41
C GLN A 30 -0.39 5.19 20.54
N ALA A 31 0.16 5.31 21.75
CA ALA A 31 1.50 5.86 21.94
C ALA A 31 2.62 5.01 21.28
N PRO A 32 2.71 3.68 21.49
CA PRO A 32 3.66 2.83 20.77
C PRO A 32 3.53 2.88 19.24
N LEU A 33 2.29 2.87 18.72
CA LEU A 33 2.08 2.91 17.28
C LEU A 33 2.46 4.26 16.67
N LEU A 34 2.20 5.38 17.36
CA LEU A 34 2.68 6.70 16.95
C LEU A 34 4.20 6.74 16.91
N ALA A 35 4.88 6.21 17.94
CA ALA A 35 6.33 6.16 18.00
C ALA A 35 6.92 5.28 16.88
N ALA A 36 6.31 4.12 16.59
CA ALA A 36 6.78 3.20 15.57
C ALA A 36 6.54 3.70 14.13
N THR A 37 5.45 4.43 13.90
CA THR A 37 5.08 4.91 12.55
C THR A 37 5.63 6.31 12.26
N GLY A 38 5.82 7.15 13.26
CA GLY A 38 6.14 8.57 13.08
C GLY A 38 4.94 9.40 12.60
N ALA A 39 3.72 8.86 12.65
CA ALA A 39 2.52 9.57 12.26
C ALA A 39 2.19 10.72 13.23
N SER A 40 1.62 11.81 12.72
CA SER A 40 0.96 12.79 13.59
C SER A 40 -0.30 12.18 14.22
N ARG A 41 -0.70 12.65 15.40
CA ARG A 41 -1.89 12.12 16.11
C ARG A 41 -3.15 12.14 15.23
N THR A 42 -3.37 13.24 14.50
CA THR A 42 -4.54 13.39 13.62
C THR A 42 -4.49 12.41 12.45
N ALA A 43 -3.36 12.29 11.76
CA ALA A 43 -3.24 11.41 10.61
C ALA A 43 -3.28 9.92 11.00
N PHE A 44 -2.75 9.60 12.18
CA PHE A 44 -2.90 8.29 12.82
C PHE A 44 -4.36 7.98 13.11
N ALA A 45 -5.08 8.88 13.80
CA ALA A 45 -6.48 8.67 14.17
C ALA A 45 -7.35 8.45 12.92
N GLN A 46 -7.17 9.25 11.87
CA GLN A 46 -7.89 9.09 10.61
C GLN A 46 -7.59 7.75 9.92
N SER A 47 -6.34 7.29 9.96
CA SER A 47 -5.97 6.01 9.34
C SER A 47 -6.45 4.82 10.17
N MET A 48 -6.42 4.94 11.51
CA MET A 48 -6.91 3.92 12.42
C MET A 48 -8.42 3.75 12.32
N GLU A 49 -9.18 4.85 12.31
CA GLU A 49 -10.64 4.81 12.14
C GLU A 49 -11.02 4.16 10.80
N HIS A 50 -10.34 4.55 9.72
CA HIS A 50 -10.52 3.95 8.40
C HIS A 50 -10.22 2.43 8.39
N LEU A 51 -9.17 1.99 9.10
CA LEU A 51 -8.86 0.55 9.22
C LEU A 51 -9.91 -0.21 10.04
N ILE A 52 -10.55 0.45 11.01
CA ILE A 52 -11.67 -0.10 11.78
C ILE A 52 -12.92 -0.21 10.90
N GLU A 53 -13.24 0.84 10.13
CA GLU A 53 -14.35 0.84 9.15
C GLU A 53 -14.20 -0.26 8.10
N LEU A 54 -12.97 -0.53 7.67
CA LEU A 54 -12.64 -1.65 6.76
C LEU A 54 -12.66 -3.03 7.44
N GLY A 55 -12.89 -3.12 8.74
CA GLY A 55 -12.90 -4.38 9.50
C GLY A 55 -11.52 -5.05 9.63
N LEU A 56 -10.43 -4.31 9.42
CA LEU A 56 -9.06 -4.83 9.56
C LEU A 56 -8.54 -4.72 11.00
N ILE A 57 -9.05 -3.74 11.74
CA ILE A 57 -8.71 -3.52 13.14
C ILE A 57 -9.99 -3.43 13.95
N GLU A 58 -9.96 -3.92 15.18
CA GLU A 58 -11.03 -3.73 16.16
C GLU A 58 -10.48 -3.03 17.41
N ARG A 59 -11.35 -2.25 18.06
CA ARG A 59 -11.07 -1.74 19.41
C ARG A 59 -11.24 -2.88 20.40
N ASN A 60 -10.30 -3.04 21.31
CA ASN A 60 -10.36 -4.07 22.32
C ASN A 60 -11.39 -3.68 23.40
N PRO A 61 -12.50 -4.42 23.58
CA PRO A 61 -13.61 -3.99 24.44
C PRO A 61 -13.33 -4.13 25.94
N GLY A 62 -12.29 -4.87 26.34
CA GLY A 62 -12.13 -5.25 27.73
C GLY A 62 -11.61 -4.12 28.63
N HIS A 63 -12.11 -4.08 29.87
CA HIS A 63 -11.65 -3.20 30.95
C HIS A 63 -10.49 -3.81 31.79
N GLY A 64 -9.70 -2.97 32.47
CA GLY A 64 -9.00 -3.37 33.70
C GLY A 64 -7.53 -3.85 33.64
N HIS A 65 -6.76 -3.63 32.55
CA HIS A 65 -5.31 -3.91 32.58
C HIS A 65 -4.47 -2.76 31.97
N PRO A 66 -3.47 -2.21 32.70
CA PRO A 66 -2.71 -1.03 32.25
C PRO A 66 -1.83 -1.24 31.01
N LEU A 67 -1.58 -2.50 30.61
CA LEU A 67 -0.77 -2.85 29.43
C LEU A 67 -1.57 -3.48 28.28
N ARG A 68 -2.91 -3.53 28.38
CA ARG A 68 -3.76 -4.15 27.35
C ARG A 68 -3.65 -3.39 26.01
N PRO A 69 -3.59 -4.08 24.86
CA PRO A 69 -3.73 -3.43 23.55
C PRO A 69 -5.10 -2.76 23.43
N GLU A 70 -5.12 -1.50 23.02
CA GLU A 70 -6.32 -0.72 22.66
C GLU A 70 -6.91 -1.17 21.31
N PHE A 71 -6.03 -1.63 20.41
CA PHE A 71 -6.34 -2.04 19.04
C PHE A 71 -5.83 -3.46 18.80
N ARG A 72 -6.61 -4.26 18.05
CA ARG A 72 -6.26 -5.63 17.66
C ARG A 72 -6.50 -5.84 16.18
N LEU A 73 -5.66 -6.62 15.53
CA LEU A 73 -5.92 -7.09 14.17
C LEU A 73 -7.06 -8.11 14.21
N THR A 74 -8.03 -7.96 13.31
CA THR A 74 -9.00 -9.02 13.03
C THR A 74 -8.32 -10.17 12.28
N GLN A 75 -9.02 -11.27 12.00
CA GLN A 75 -8.45 -12.35 11.17
C GLN A 75 -8.07 -11.84 9.77
N LEU A 76 -8.95 -11.07 9.13
CA LEU A 76 -8.67 -10.42 7.85
C LEU A 76 -7.52 -9.41 7.99
N GLY A 77 -7.56 -8.60 9.07
CA GLY A 77 -6.50 -7.68 9.44
C GLY A 77 -5.13 -8.32 9.51
N GLY A 78 -5.03 -9.49 10.13
CA GLY A 78 -3.78 -10.25 10.25
C GLY A 78 -3.18 -10.62 8.90
N ALA A 79 -4.00 -11.10 7.97
CA ALA A 79 -3.55 -11.44 6.62
C ALA A 79 -3.06 -10.20 5.85
N VAL A 80 -3.83 -9.11 5.88
CA VAL A 80 -3.44 -7.85 5.23
C VAL A 80 -2.20 -7.24 5.87
N ALA A 81 -2.07 -7.32 7.20
CA ALA A 81 -0.93 -6.81 7.94
C ALA A 81 0.36 -7.57 7.62
N ALA A 82 0.28 -8.87 7.38
CA ALA A 82 1.42 -9.65 6.89
C ALA A 82 1.89 -9.17 5.51
N ILE A 83 0.96 -8.88 4.58
CA ILE A 83 1.29 -8.32 3.26
C ILE A 83 1.93 -6.92 3.42
N ALA A 84 1.34 -6.07 4.27
CA ALA A 84 1.87 -4.74 4.56
C ALA A 84 3.30 -4.80 5.10
N HIS A 85 3.57 -5.74 6.00
CA HIS A 85 4.90 -5.98 6.53
C HIS A 85 5.89 -6.42 5.46
N LYS A 86 5.52 -7.38 4.58
CA LYS A 86 6.37 -7.80 3.46
C LYS A 86 6.73 -6.63 2.54
N ILE A 87 5.76 -5.77 2.18
CA ILE A 87 5.99 -4.56 1.36
C ILE A 87 6.97 -3.61 2.05
N HIS A 88 6.79 -3.37 3.34
CA HIS A 88 7.68 -2.51 4.13
C HIS A 88 9.09 -3.11 4.24
N SER A 89 9.23 -4.43 4.34
CA SER A 89 10.51 -5.11 4.51
C SER A 89 11.42 -5.02 3.27
N VAL A 90 10.83 -4.94 2.08
CA VAL A 90 11.59 -4.80 0.81
C VAL A 90 11.91 -3.33 0.46
N SER A 91 11.45 -2.37 1.27
CA SER A 91 11.61 -0.93 1.01
C SER A 91 12.55 -0.27 2.03
N THR A 92 13.49 0.52 1.53
CA THR A 92 14.39 1.34 2.35
C THR A 92 13.61 2.45 3.06
N GLU A 93 14.11 2.92 4.21
CA GLU A 93 13.46 3.99 4.98
C GLU A 93 13.27 5.28 4.17
N GLU A 94 14.29 5.65 3.38
CA GLU A 94 14.30 6.83 2.49
C GLU A 94 13.24 6.79 1.38
N ASP A 95 12.73 5.61 1.03
CA ASP A 95 11.71 5.43 0.00
C ASP A 95 10.30 5.19 0.58
N ARG A 96 10.15 5.00 1.91
CA ARG A 96 8.84 4.69 2.52
C ARG A 96 7.79 5.78 2.30
N TRP A 97 8.19 7.02 2.03
CA TRP A 97 7.25 8.08 1.66
C TRP A 97 6.51 7.78 0.34
N LEU A 98 7.09 7.02 -0.60
CA LEU A 98 6.38 6.59 -1.81
C LEU A 98 5.27 5.60 -1.47
N LEU A 99 5.51 4.67 -0.55
CA LEU A 99 4.48 3.70 -0.10
C LEU A 99 3.26 4.40 0.53
N ARG A 100 3.48 5.57 1.13
CA ARG A 100 2.41 6.37 1.75
C ARG A 100 1.54 7.12 0.73
N ARG A 101 1.89 7.11 -0.56
CA ARG A 101 1.06 7.68 -1.62
C ARG A 101 0.00 6.66 -2.05
N SER A 102 -1.23 7.14 -2.21
CA SER A 102 -2.40 6.29 -2.38
C SER A 102 -2.34 5.31 -3.55
N TRP A 103 -1.60 5.67 -4.61
CA TRP A 103 -1.56 4.91 -5.86
C TRP A 103 -0.26 4.14 -6.11
N THR A 104 0.77 4.28 -5.26
CA THR A 104 2.05 3.58 -5.47
C THR A 104 1.87 2.07 -5.47
N VAL A 105 1.33 1.52 -4.38
CA VAL A 105 1.16 0.06 -4.24
C VAL A 105 0.13 -0.49 -5.23
N PRO A 106 -1.06 0.11 -5.45
CA PRO A 106 -2.00 -0.37 -6.46
C PRO A 106 -1.42 -0.37 -7.88
N VAL A 107 -0.68 0.67 -8.27
CA VAL A 107 -0.04 0.72 -9.60
C VAL A 107 1.05 -0.33 -9.74
N LEU A 108 1.91 -0.52 -8.73
CA LEU A 108 2.92 -1.57 -8.75
C LEU A 108 2.31 -2.98 -8.81
N THR A 109 1.17 -3.19 -8.13
CA THR A 109 0.42 -4.45 -8.19
C THR A 109 -0.10 -4.73 -9.60
N SER A 110 -0.61 -3.71 -10.28
CA SER A 110 -1.03 -3.80 -11.69
C SER A 110 0.15 -4.10 -12.63
N LEU A 111 1.36 -3.66 -12.27
CA LEU A 111 2.59 -3.84 -13.05
C LEU A 111 3.35 -5.16 -12.78
N HIS A 112 2.66 -6.22 -12.35
CA HIS A 112 3.26 -7.57 -12.25
C HIS A 112 3.76 -8.10 -13.60
N THR A 113 3.17 -7.62 -14.69
CA THR A 113 3.66 -7.74 -16.05
C THR A 113 3.86 -6.35 -16.66
N PRO A 114 4.73 -6.19 -17.67
CA PRO A 114 4.83 -4.94 -18.41
C PRO A 114 3.49 -4.58 -19.06
N ARG A 115 3.04 -3.34 -18.89
CA ARG A 115 1.72 -2.87 -19.36
C ARG A 115 1.77 -1.48 -19.96
N HIS A 116 0.83 -1.20 -20.86
CA HIS A 116 0.59 0.16 -21.35
C HIS A 116 -0.24 0.97 -20.35
N PHE A 117 -0.16 2.30 -20.45
CA PHE A 117 -0.89 3.24 -19.60
C PHE A 117 -2.39 2.91 -19.49
N SER A 118 -3.05 2.68 -20.64
CA SER A 118 -4.48 2.38 -20.69
C SER A 118 -4.85 1.09 -19.97
N GLU A 119 -3.95 0.11 -19.94
CA GLU A 119 -4.20 -1.19 -19.28
C GLU A 119 -4.10 -1.04 -17.76
N ILE A 120 -3.10 -0.28 -17.29
CA ILE A 120 -2.97 0.06 -15.86
C ILE A 120 -4.21 0.84 -15.40
N ARG A 121 -4.65 1.81 -16.21
CA ARG A 121 -5.85 2.61 -15.95
C ARG A 121 -7.12 1.75 -15.86
N ARG A 122 -7.28 0.77 -16.74
CA ARG A 122 -8.43 -0.16 -16.72
C ARG A 122 -8.46 -1.03 -15.46
N ASN A 123 -7.30 -1.51 -15.01
CA ASN A 123 -7.17 -2.33 -13.80
C ASN A 123 -7.42 -1.56 -12.50
N LEU A 124 -7.46 -0.21 -12.55
CA LEU A 124 -7.64 0.65 -11.40
C LEU A 124 -8.80 1.63 -11.70
N PRO A 125 -10.07 1.19 -11.65
CA PRO A 125 -11.20 1.94 -12.21
C PRO A 125 -11.35 3.38 -11.66
N THR A 126 -10.99 3.62 -10.39
CA THR A 126 -11.11 4.91 -9.72
C THR A 126 -9.90 5.84 -9.88
N ILE A 127 -8.78 5.39 -10.48
CA ILE A 127 -7.61 6.25 -10.69
C ILE A 127 -7.90 7.27 -11.81
N THR A 128 -7.48 8.52 -11.65
CA THR A 128 -7.53 9.48 -12.75
C THR A 128 -6.26 9.40 -13.59
N ASP A 129 -6.31 9.80 -14.87
CA ASP A 129 -5.13 9.82 -15.74
C ASP A 129 -4.02 10.70 -15.16
N ARG A 130 -4.39 11.81 -14.52
CA ARG A 130 -3.47 12.69 -13.80
C ARG A 130 -2.80 11.95 -12.64
N ALA A 131 -3.57 11.26 -11.79
CA ALA A 131 -3.03 10.52 -10.66
C ALA A 131 -2.13 9.37 -11.10
N LEU A 132 -2.51 8.64 -12.16
CA LEU A 132 -1.69 7.58 -12.74
C LEU A 132 -0.37 8.13 -13.28
N SER A 133 -0.42 9.20 -14.08
CA SER A 133 0.77 9.84 -14.65
C SER A 133 1.72 10.34 -13.57
N GLN A 134 1.20 10.99 -12.51
CA GLN A 134 2.00 11.47 -11.39
C GLN A 134 2.63 10.32 -10.59
N SER A 135 1.91 9.21 -10.42
CA SER A 135 2.40 8.03 -9.70
C SER A 135 3.54 7.36 -10.47
N LEU A 136 3.36 7.12 -11.76
CA LEU A 136 4.38 6.55 -12.64
C LEU A 136 5.64 7.44 -12.66
N LYS A 137 5.49 8.76 -12.84
CA LYS A 137 6.60 9.71 -12.82
C LYS A 137 7.36 9.71 -11.49
N SER A 138 6.64 9.67 -10.36
CA SER A 138 7.26 9.66 -9.02
C SER A 138 8.06 8.38 -8.78
N MET A 139 7.55 7.23 -9.25
CA MET A 139 8.24 5.95 -9.13
C MET A 139 9.40 5.81 -10.12
N GLU A 140 9.29 6.38 -11.32
CA GLU A 140 10.39 6.44 -12.29
C GLU A 140 11.57 7.24 -11.75
N ALA A 141 11.31 8.38 -11.09
CA ALA A 141 12.35 9.18 -10.44
C ALA A 141 13.12 8.45 -9.31
N ARG A 142 12.54 7.36 -8.76
CA ARG A 142 13.19 6.50 -7.76
C ARG A 142 13.63 5.15 -8.33
N ASN A 143 13.60 4.96 -9.65
CA ASN A 143 13.89 3.69 -10.30
C ASN A 143 13.04 2.52 -9.78
N TRP A 144 11.78 2.76 -9.42
CA TRP A 144 10.80 1.72 -9.06
C TRP A 144 9.97 1.29 -10.27
N VAL A 145 9.84 2.16 -11.26
CA VAL A 145 9.19 1.90 -12.55
C VAL A 145 10.12 2.35 -13.67
N ARG A 146 10.21 1.56 -14.74
CA ARG A 146 10.89 1.95 -15.97
C ARG A 146 9.87 2.14 -17.08
N ARG A 147 9.96 3.28 -17.78
CA ARG A 147 9.22 3.54 -19.00
C ARG A 147 10.09 3.23 -20.22
N SER A 148 9.53 2.54 -21.20
CA SER A 148 10.11 2.37 -22.53
C SER A 148 9.08 2.67 -23.62
N VAL A 149 9.53 2.96 -24.83
CA VAL A 149 8.65 3.12 -25.99
C VAL A 149 8.74 1.86 -26.84
N ASP A 150 7.59 1.24 -27.09
CA ASP A 150 7.45 0.21 -28.11
C ASP A 150 7.32 0.89 -29.47
N GLY A 151 8.45 0.95 -30.19
CA GLY A 151 8.51 1.52 -31.54
C GLY A 151 7.97 0.60 -32.62
N ALA A 152 7.74 -0.69 -32.33
CA ALA A 152 7.15 -1.63 -33.28
C ALA A 152 5.62 -1.49 -33.34
N ALA A 153 5.00 -1.05 -32.26
CA ALA A 153 3.57 -0.74 -32.21
C ALA A 153 3.19 0.40 -33.18
N ARG A 154 2.00 0.30 -33.78
CA ARG A 154 1.41 1.34 -34.64
C ARG A 154 0.07 1.80 -34.06
N PRO A 155 -0.03 3.00 -33.46
CA PRO A 155 1.06 3.97 -33.19
C PRO A 155 2.03 3.49 -32.10
N PRO A 156 3.24 4.08 -31.97
CA PRO A 156 4.15 3.79 -30.87
C PRO A 156 3.50 4.01 -29.51
N ARG A 157 3.71 3.08 -28.58
CA ARG A 157 3.08 3.13 -27.24
C ARG A 157 4.10 3.05 -26.13
N SER A 158 3.81 3.72 -25.03
CA SER A 158 4.64 3.61 -23.82
C SER A 158 4.32 2.29 -23.11
N ILE A 159 5.36 1.56 -22.72
CA ILE A 159 5.29 0.38 -21.84
C ILE A 159 5.93 0.75 -20.51
N TYR A 160 5.27 0.36 -19.43
CA TYR A 160 5.76 0.54 -18.07
C TYR A 160 6.04 -0.83 -17.45
N ARG A 161 7.13 -0.93 -16.70
CA ARG A 161 7.52 -2.15 -15.97
C ARG A 161 7.97 -1.79 -14.56
N ALA A 162 7.53 -2.55 -13.56
CA ALA A 162 8.07 -2.46 -12.21
C ALA A 162 9.51 -2.99 -12.18
N VAL A 163 10.44 -2.26 -11.57
CA VAL A 163 11.87 -2.59 -11.49
C VAL A 163 12.43 -2.31 -10.09
N ASN A 164 13.56 -2.91 -9.74
CA ASN A 164 14.21 -2.78 -8.43
C ASN A 164 13.21 -3.00 -7.27
N THR A 165 13.16 -2.11 -6.28
CA THR A 165 12.20 -2.14 -5.17
C THR A 165 10.75 -2.22 -5.64
N GLY A 166 10.40 -1.49 -6.71
CA GLY A 166 9.05 -1.56 -7.28
C GLY A 166 8.71 -2.96 -7.82
N GLY A 167 9.70 -3.66 -8.40
CA GLY A 167 9.57 -5.05 -8.84
C GLY A 167 9.36 -6.01 -7.66
N LEU A 168 10.11 -5.84 -6.57
CA LEU A 168 9.93 -6.64 -5.35
C LEU A 168 8.54 -6.44 -4.74
N ILE A 169 8.07 -5.19 -4.64
CA ILE A 169 6.73 -4.89 -4.15
C ILE A 169 5.66 -5.53 -5.05
N SER A 170 5.82 -5.42 -6.37
CA SER A 170 4.90 -6.03 -7.34
C SER A 170 4.81 -7.55 -7.17
N GLN A 171 5.95 -8.23 -6.97
CA GLN A 171 5.99 -9.68 -6.73
C GLN A 171 5.31 -10.07 -5.41
N VAL A 172 5.42 -9.23 -4.38
CA VAL A 172 4.76 -9.46 -3.09
C VAL A 172 3.25 -9.30 -3.20
N THR A 173 2.75 -8.32 -3.97
CA THR A 173 1.33 -7.99 -4.00
C THR A 173 0.53 -8.72 -5.08
N ALA A 174 1.14 -9.02 -6.23
CA ALA A 174 0.46 -9.67 -7.35
C ALA A 174 -0.27 -10.98 -7.00
N PRO A 175 0.32 -11.93 -6.23
CA PRO A 175 -0.38 -13.18 -5.90
C PRO A 175 -1.49 -12.97 -4.87
N GLU A 176 -1.47 -11.85 -4.13
CA GLU A 176 -2.39 -11.57 -3.03
C GLU A 176 -3.64 -10.79 -3.49
N VAL A 177 -3.67 -10.32 -4.75
CA VAL A 177 -4.67 -9.38 -5.27
C VAL A 177 -5.34 -9.89 -6.54
N ASN A 178 -6.66 -9.96 -6.51
CA ASN A 178 -7.50 -10.26 -7.68
C ASN A 178 -7.96 -8.96 -8.36
N PHE A 179 -7.96 -8.93 -9.69
CA PHE A 179 -8.40 -7.80 -10.51
C PHE A 179 -9.85 -7.93 -11.02
N THR A 180 -10.59 -8.90 -10.49
CA THR A 180 -12.01 -9.15 -10.78
C THR A 180 -12.90 -8.03 -10.29
#